data_AF-A0A067PE54-F1
#
_entry.id   AF-A0A067PE54-F1
#
_cell.length_a   1.000
_cell.length_b   1.000
_cell.length_c   1.000
_cell.angle_alpha   90.00
_cell.angle_beta   90.00
_cell.angle_gamma   90.00
#
_symmetry.space_group_name_H-M   'P 1'
#
loop_
_entity.id
_entity.type
_entity.pdbx_description
1 polymer ?
#
loop_
_entity_poly.entity_id
_entity_poly.type
_entity_poly.pdbx_seq_one_letter_code
_entity_poly.pdbx_strand_id
1 'polypeptide(L)' 'ISPKQTNWVTQLPSIEFAINLAQSSLTGFAPFFLNTGQMPQAIDWQDPGPAEYPGICTFTSK' A
#
# COMPACT_ATOMS: atom_id res chain seq x y z
N ILE A 1 16.97 -7.24 -8.94
CA ILE A 1 16.77 -5.78 -9.13
C ILE A 1 16.65 -5.56 -10.62
N SER A 2 15.46 -5.18 -11.11
CA SER A 2 15.29 -4.93 -12.54
C SER A 2 15.93 -3.58 -12.86
N PRO A 3 16.74 -3.45 -13.94
CA PRO A 3 17.34 -2.18 -14.30
C PRO A 3 16.31 -1.10 -14.70
N LYS A 4 15.02 -1.46 -14.79
CA LYS A 4 13.91 -0.57 -15.14
C LYS A 4 13.19 0.05 -13.94
N GLN A 5 13.69 -0.10 -12.71
CA GLN A 5 13.10 0.52 -11.50
C GLN A 5 13.39 2.03 -11.42
N THR A 6 13.23 2.76 -12.52
CA THR A 6 13.48 4.22 -12.60
C THR A 6 12.29 5.05 -12.12
N ASN A 7 11.11 4.44 -12.05
CA ASN A 7 9.85 5.07 -11.62
C ASN A 7 9.61 4.96 -10.10
N TRP A 8 10.68 4.87 -9.30
CA TRP A 8 10.58 4.70 -7.84
C TRP A 8 9.76 5.81 -7.18
N VAL A 9 9.91 7.07 -7.64
CA VAL A 9 9.13 8.22 -7.13
C VAL A 9 7.62 7.98 -7.25
N THR A 10 7.16 7.49 -8.40
CA THR A 10 5.73 7.20 -8.61
C THR A 10 5.23 5.98 -7.84
N GLN A 11 6.13 5.08 -7.44
CA GLN A 11 5.80 3.88 -6.67
C GLN A 11 5.91 4.11 -5.15
N LEU A 12 6.53 5.20 -4.70
CA LEU A 12 6.73 5.49 -3.27
C LEU A 12 5.44 5.40 -2.45
N PRO A 13 4.31 6.01 -2.86
CA PRO A 13 3.07 5.93 -2.07
C PRO A 13 2.58 4.50 -1.88
N SER A 14 2.80 3.66 -2.88
CA SER A 14 2.39 2.25 -2.88
C SER A 14 3.28 1.39 -2.00
N ILE A 15 4.58 1.66 -2.01
CA ILE A 15 5.55 1.00 -1.15
C ILE A 15 5.29 1.39 0.31
N GLU A 16 5.07 2.68 0.58
CA GLU A 16 4.72 3.17 1.92
C GLU A 16 3.43 2.52 2.44
N PHE A 17 2.39 2.47 1.61
CA PHE A 17 1.14 1.80 1.96
C PHE A 17 1.35 0.33 2.28
N ALA A 18 2.09 -0.41 1.45
CA ALA A 18 2.38 -1.83 1.67
C ALA A 18 3.17 -2.06 2.97
N ILE A 19 4.15 -1.21 3.29
CA ILE A 19 4.93 -1.30 4.53
C ILE A 19 4.07 -1.01 5.75
N ASN A 20 3.22 0.03 5.70
CA ASN A 20 2.35 0.40 6.82
C ASN A 20 1.20 -0.59 7.04
N LEU A 21 0.86 -1.39 6.02
CA LEU A 21 -0.10 -2.48 6.09
C LEU A 21 0.51 -3.80 6.58
N ALA A 22 1.82 -3.99 6.40
CA ALA A 22 2.49 -5.23 6.76
C ALA A 22 2.45 -5.47 8.28
N GLN A 23 2.01 -6.66 8.68
CA GLN A 23 1.97 -7.08 10.07
C GLN A 23 3.36 -7.49 10.55
N SER A 24 3.78 -7.01 11.72
CA SER A 24 5.03 -7.47 12.35
C SER A 24 4.86 -8.87 12.93
N SER A 25 5.85 -9.75 12.72
CA SER A 25 5.86 -11.10 13.29
C SER A 25 6.02 -11.12 14.82
N LEU A 26 6.58 -10.06 15.40
CA LEU A 26 6.81 -9.97 16.85
C LEU A 26 5.56 -9.50 17.60
N THR A 27 4.84 -8.51 17.05
CA THR A 27 3.69 -7.89 17.72
C THR A 27 2.35 -8.35 17.17
N GLY A 28 2.31 -8.93 15.97
CA GLY A 28 1.06 -9.29 15.29
C GLY A 28 0.23 -8.07 14.87
N PHE A 29 0.81 -6.86 14.84
CA PHE A 29 0.10 -5.65 14.44
C PHE A 29 0.80 -4.95 13.29
N ALA A 30 0.00 -4.37 12.39
CA ALA A 30 0.47 -3.47 11.35
C ALA A 30 0.60 -2.03 11.90
N PRO A 31 1.54 -1.22 11.39
CA PRO A 31 1.66 0.19 11.77
C PRO A 31 0.36 0.99 11.64
N PHE A 32 -0.44 0.75 10.60
CA PHE A 32 -1.77 1.37 10.48
C PHE A 32 -2.64 1.12 11.70
N PHE A 33 -2.75 -0.14 12.12
CA PHE A 33 -3.53 -0.51 13.29
C PHE A 33 -2.98 0.14 14.57
N LEU A 34 -1.66 0.24 14.71
CA LEU A 34 -1.04 0.87 15.89
C LEU A 34 -1.28 2.38 15.94
N ASN A 35 -1.36 3.05 14.80
CA ASN A 35 -1.54 4.51 14.74
C ASN A 35 -3.01 4.93 14.83
N THR A 36 -3.93 4.18 14.22
CA THR A 36 -5.34 4.60 14.09
C THR A 36 -6.32 3.68 14.82
N GLY A 37 -5.87 2.51 15.29
CA GLY A 37 -6.74 1.48 15.86
C GLY A 37 -7.59 0.75 14.81
N GLN A 38 -7.42 1.06 13.51
CA GLN A 38 -8.20 0.52 12.42
C GLN A 38 -7.29 0.06 11.28
N MET A 39 -7.62 -1.06 10.66
CA MET A 39 -7.02 -1.41 9.37
C MET A 39 -7.73 -0.65 8.27
N PRO A 40 -7.02 -0.09 7.27
CA PRO A 40 -7.67 0.53 6.13
C PRO A 40 -8.56 -0.53 5.46
N GLN A 41 -9.81 -0.16 5.20
CA GLN A 41 -10.70 -1.01 4.42
C GLN A 41 -10.08 -1.19 3.03
N ALA A 42 -10.07 -2.43 2.53
CA ALA A 42 -9.68 -2.68 1.15
C ALA A 42 -10.55 -1.80 0.26
N ILE A 43 -9.93 -0.88 -0.47
CA ILE A 43 -10.65 0.01 -1.35
C ILE A 43 -11.13 -0.85 -2.51
N ASP A 44 -12.43 -0.80 -2.78
CA ASP A 44 -13.03 -1.45 -3.94
C ASP A 44 -12.69 -0.60 -5.17
N TRP A 45 -11.51 -0.84 -5.74
CA TRP A 45 -10.93 -0.06 -6.85
C TRP A 45 -11.55 -0.38 -8.22
N GLN A 46 -12.85 -0.75 -8.28
CA GLN A 46 -13.54 -1.04 -9.54
C GLN A 46 -13.68 0.18 -10.48
N ASP A 47 -13.54 1.40 -9.96
CA ASP A 47 -13.60 2.63 -10.77
C ASP A 47 -12.64 3.72 -10.26
N PRO A 48 -11.36 3.67 -10.65
CA PRO A 48 -10.37 4.65 -10.25
C PRO A 48 -10.67 6.06 -10.76
N GLY A 49 -10.99 6.99 -9.87
CA GLY A 49 -11.07 8.40 -10.22
C GLY A 49 -9.71 8.93 -10.72
N PRO A 50 -9.66 10.04 -11.49
CA PRO A 50 -8.45 10.52 -12.18
C PRO A 50 -7.28 10.95 -11.28
N ALA A 51 -7.38 10.78 -9.95
CA ALA A 51 -6.37 11.15 -8.95
C ALA A 51 -5.62 9.94 -8.36
N GLU A 52 -5.75 8.76 -8.97
CA GLU A 52 -5.39 7.52 -8.30
C GLU A 52 -3.94 7.08 -8.54
N TYR A 53 -3.23 6.79 -7.45
CA TYR A 53 -1.86 6.27 -7.43
C TYR A 53 -1.85 4.81 -7.93
N PRO A 54 -1.47 4.53 -9.19
CA PRO A 54 -1.71 3.23 -9.82
C PRO A 54 -0.96 2.07 -9.15
N GLY A 55 0.10 2.36 -8.41
CA GLY A 55 0.86 1.35 -7.70
C GLY A 55 0.16 0.83 -6.44
N ILE A 56 -0.79 1.56 -5.83
CA ILE A 56 -1.52 1.07 -4.66
C ILE A 56 -2.50 -0.05 -5.08
N CYS A 57 -3.09 0.10 -6.27
CA CYS A 57 -4.06 -0.83 -6.85
C CYS A 57 -3.44 -2.23 -7.10
N THR A 58 -2.16 -2.31 -7.48
CA THR A 58 -1.50 -3.60 -7.74
C THR A 58 -1.26 -4.44 -6.48
N PHE A 59 -1.13 -3.80 -5.31
CA PHE A 59 -0.88 -4.49 -4.04
C PHE A 59 -2.17 -4.94 -3.33
N THR A 60 -3.31 -4.33 -3.66
CA THR A 60 -4.59 -4.57 -2.98
C THR A 60 -5.51 -5.54 -3.76
N SER A 61 -5.25 -5.80 -5.04
CA SER A 61 -6.10 -6.60 -5.94
C SER A 61 -5.80 -8.12 -5.97
N LYS A 62 -5.56 -8.76 -4.82
CA LYS A 62 -5.25 -10.21 -4.77
C LYS A 62 -6.35 -11.03 -4.12
#